data_AF-A0A1H3I5P8-F1
#
_entry.id   AF-A0A1H3I5P8-F1
#
_cell.length_a   1.000
_cell.length_b   1.000
_cell.length_c   1.000
_cell.angle_alpha   90.00
_cell.angle_beta   90.00
_cell.angle_gamma   90.00
#
_symmetry.space_group_name_H-M   'P 1'
#
loop_
_entity.id
_entity.type
_entity.pdbx_description
1 polymer ?
#
loop_
_entity_poly.entity_id
_entity_poly.type
_entity_poly.pdbx_seq_one_letter_code
_entity_poly.pdbx_strand_id
1 'polypeptide(L)'
;MGRNQLVNEVVTLEEAKHHLRVEINEDDAYIESLIQVASQQAESYTRRPFSYYGKNIPLPIKHAILLITGHLYENRESQEIPAQAEYLLQPYKLWNL
;
A
#
# COMPACT_ATOMS: atom_id res chain seq x y z
N MET A 1 11.93 11.45 14.45
CA MET A 1 11.54 12.30 13.30
C MET A 1 12.22 11.75 12.05
N GLY A 2 11.47 11.45 10.99
CA GLY A 2 12.06 11.13 9.68
C GLY A 2 11.63 9.81 9.01
N ARG A 3 10.32 9.56 8.86
CA ARG A 3 9.78 8.64 7.83
C ARG A 3 8.38 9.13 7.44
N ASN A 4 8.27 10.25 6.73
CA ASN A 4 6.94 10.76 6.38
C ASN A 4 6.83 11.44 5.01
N GLN A 5 7.60 11.01 4.00
CA GLN A 5 7.47 11.65 2.68
C GLN A 5 7.70 10.78 1.44
N LEU A 6 8.00 9.48 1.55
CA LEU A 6 8.25 8.63 0.36
C LEU A 6 7.19 7.54 0.11
N VAL A 7 6.20 7.37 0.99
CA VAL A 7 5.18 6.30 0.84
C VAL A 7 4.15 6.60 -0.26
N ASN A 8 3.85 7.87 -0.54
CA ASN A 8 2.90 8.27 -1.59
C ASN A 8 3.45 8.10 -3.02
N GLU A 9 4.71 7.69 -3.20
CA GLU A 9 5.29 7.45 -4.53
C GLU A 9 5.05 6.02 -5.03
N VAL A 10 4.65 5.09 -4.15
CA VAL A 10 4.49 3.68 -4.54
C VAL A 10 3.23 3.46 -5.35
N VAL A 11 2.12 4.03 -4.86
CA VAL A 11 0.81 4.05 -5.48
C VAL A 11 0.31 5.48 -5.38
N THR A 12 -0.13 6.04 -6.51
CA THR A 12 -0.70 7.38 -6.58
C THR A 12 -2.17 7.40 -6.14
N LEU A 13 -2.67 8.57 -5.76
CA LEU A 13 -4.09 8.75 -5.46
C LEU A 13 -4.97 8.34 -6.66
N GLU A 14 -4.61 8.71 -7.88
CA GLU A 14 -5.36 8.35 -9.09
C GLU A 14 -5.41 6.83 -9.33
N GLU A 15 -4.30 6.11 -9.12
CA GLU A 15 -4.28 4.64 -9.21
C GLU A 15 -5.21 4.01 -8.17
N ALA A 16 -5.22 4.53 -6.95
CA ALA A 16 -6.11 4.07 -5.88
C ALA A 16 -7.58 4.40 -6.17
N LYS A 17 -7.90 5.63 -6.60
CA LYS A 17 -9.26 6.03 -6.98
C LYS A 17 -9.80 5.18 -8.12
N HIS A 18 -8.99 4.92 -9.14
CA HIS A 18 -9.35 4.01 -10.23
C HIS A 18 -9.63 2.59 -9.72
N HIS A 19 -8.80 2.07 -8.79
CA HIS A 19 -9.02 0.77 -8.18
C HIS A 19 -10.32 0.71 -7.36
N LEU A 20 -10.60 1.75 -6.57
CA LEU A 20 -11.78 1.87 -5.71
C LEU A 20 -13.06 2.27 -6.46
N ARG A 21 -12.95 2.66 -7.75
CA ARG A 21 -14.04 3.23 -8.56
C ARG A 21 -14.63 4.50 -7.94
N VAL A 22 -13.78 5.36 -7.38
CA VAL A 22 -14.15 6.66 -6.80
C VAL A 22 -13.84 7.76 -7.80
N GLU A 23 -14.87 8.47 -8.27
CA GLU A 23 -14.74 9.52 -9.29
C GLU A 23 -14.72 10.95 -8.72
N ILE A 24 -15.27 11.14 -7.52
CA ILE A 24 -15.32 12.45 -6.84
C ILE A 24 -14.18 12.60 -5.83
N ASN A 25 -14.06 13.80 -5.26
CA ASN A 25 -12.88 14.21 -4.50
C ASN A 25 -13.10 14.19 -2.98
N GLU A 26 -14.31 13.83 -2.53
CA GLU A 26 -14.71 13.91 -1.12
C GLU A 26 -13.83 13.02 -0.23
N ASP A 27 -13.45 11.85 -0.73
CA ASP A 27 -12.64 10.88 -0.01
C ASP A 27 -11.14 10.97 -0.30
N ASP A 28 -10.67 11.96 -1.09
CA ASP A 28 -9.26 12.02 -1.52
C ASP A 28 -8.29 11.99 -0.33
N ALA A 29 -8.52 12.83 0.68
CA ALA A 29 -7.68 12.88 1.87
C ALA A 29 -7.72 11.56 2.67
N TYR A 30 -8.87 10.88 2.69
CA TYR A 30 -9.01 9.59 3.36
C TYR A 30 -8.27 8.50 2.58
N ILE A 31 -8.45 8.42 1.26
CA ILE A 31 -7.78 7.46 0.39
C ILE A 31 -6.25 7.66 0.46
N GLU A 32 -5.76 8.90 0.45
CA GLU A 32 -4.33 9.18 0.66
C GLU A 32 -3.81 8.63 1.99
N SER A 33 -4.58 8.77 3.07
CA SER A 33 -4.21 8.20 4.37
C SER A 33 -4.18 6.66 4.34
N LEU A 34 -5.10 6.03 3.62
CA LEU A 34 -5.15 4.58 3.46
C LEU A 34 -3.97 4.05 2.63
N ILE A 35 -3.57 4.76 1.57
CA ILE A 35 -2.37 4.42 0.78
C ILE A 35 -1.13 4.40 1.68
N GLN A 36 -1.01 5.38 2.59
CA GLN A 36 0.12 5.44 3.54
C GLN A 36 0.10 4.25 4.49
N VAL A 37 -1.05 3.93 5.09
CA VAL A 37 -1.21 2.79 6.00
C VAL A 37 -0.93 1.47 5.28
N ALA A 38 -1.50 1.28 4.08
CA ALA A 38 -1.30 0.10 3.25
C ALA A 38 0.18 -0.10 2.87
N SER A 39 0.86 0.98 2.50
CA SER A 39 2.30 0.96 2.22
C SER A 39 3.11 0.55 3.44
N GLN A 40 2.82 1.12 4.62
CA GLN A 40 3.50 0.77 5.87
C GLN A 40 3.26 -0.69 6.27
N GLN A 41 2.04 -1.21 6.09
CA GLN A 41 1.73 -2.63 6.33
C GLN A 41 2.55 -3.53 5.40
N ALA A 42 2.62 -3.20 4.11
CA ALA A 42 3.40 -3.97 3.14
C ALA A 42 4.91 -3.91 3.40
N GLU A 43 5.46 -2.75 3.77
CA GLU A 43 6.87 -2.61 4.19
C GLU A 43 7.16 -3.42 5.47
N SER A 44 6.23 -3.41 6.44
CA SER A 44 6.35 -4.18 7.68
C SER A 44 6.30 -5.68 7.42
N TYR A 45 5.38 -6.13 6.55
CA TYR A 45 5.27 -7.52 6.16
C TYR A 45 6.53 -8.02 5.46
N THR A 46 7.06 -7.23 4.52
CA THR A 46 8.26 -7.56 3.74
C THR A 46 9.56 -7.33 4.51
N ARG A 47 9.49 -6.60 5.64
CA ARG A 47 10.63 -6.13 6.44
C ARG A 47 11.63 -5.32 5.62
N ARG A 48 11.14 -4.56 4.64
CA ARG A 48 11.96 -3.78 3.72
C ARG A 48 11.28 -2.45 3.39
N PRO A 49 11.97 -1.31 3.50
CA PRO A 49 11.45 -0.05 3.00
C PRO A 49 11.40 -0.07 1.47
N PHE A 50 10.31 0.39 0.87
CA PHE A 50 10.14 0.38 -0.58
C PHE A 50 10.92 1.48 -1.29
N SER A 51 11.40 2.49 -0.56
CA SER A 51 12.41 3.44 -1.05
C SER A 51 13.67 2.74 -1.57
N TYR A 52 13.97 1.51 -1.13
CA TYR A 52 15.04 0.68 -1.66
C TYR A 52 14.94 0.46 -3.18
N TYR A 53 13.73 0.39 -3.73
CA TYR A 53 13.52 0.16 -5.17
C TYR A 53 13.62 1.44 -6.01
N GLY A 54 13.69 2.62 -5.37
CA GLY A 54 13.60 3.90 -6.05
C GLY A 54 12.37 3.97 -6.96
N LYS A 55 12.57 4.31 -8.24
CA LYS A 55 11.48 4.39 -9.24
C LYS A 55 11.03 3.03 -9.77
N ASN A 56 11.77 1.95 -9.51
CA ASN A 56 11.55 0.63 -10.10
C ASN A 56 10.89 -0.33 -9.11
N ILE A 57 9.74 0.07 -8.57
CA ILE A 57 8.99 -0.75 -7.62
C ILE A 57 8.33 -1.92 -8.36
N PRO A 58 8.54 -3.18 -7.91
CA PRO A 58 7.88 -4.34 -8.49
C PRO A 58 6.36 -4.21 -8.54
N LEU A 59 5.76 -4.56 -9.68
CA LEU A 59 4.30 -4.52 -9.87
C LEU A 59 3.51 -5.30 -8.80
N PRO A 60 3.94 -6.48 -8.32
CA PRO A 60 3.24 -7.18 -7.25
C PRO A 60 3.15 -6.38 -5.94
N ILE A 61 4.17 -5.59 -5.60
CA ILE A 61 4.16 -4.73 -4.42
C ILE A 61 3.12 -3.61 -4.61
N LYS A 62 3.11 -2.94 -5.76
CA LYS A 62 2.12 -1.91 -6.07
C LYS A 62 0.70 -2.47 -5.99
N HIS A 63 0.46 -3.64 -6.57
CA HIS A 63 -0.85 -4.26 -6.58
C HIS A 63 -1.30 -4.74 -5.19
N ALA A 64 -0.37 -5.25 -4.37
CA ALA A 64 -0.66 -5.60 -2.98
C ALA A 64 -1.11 -4.37 -2.17
N ILE A 65 -0.45 -3.22 -2.35
CA ILE A 65 -0.85 -1.97 -1.69
C ILE A 65 -2.25 -1.53 -2.13
N LEU A 66 -2.58 -1.64 -3.42
CA LEU A 66 -3.93 -1.36 -3.92
C LEU A 66 -4.98 -2.28 -3.26
N LEU A 67 -4.70 -3.58 -3.16
CA LEU A 67 -5.60 -4.55 -2.51
C LEU A 67 -5.80 -4.23 -1.02
N ILE A 68 -4.72 -3.88 -0.30
CA ILE A 68 -4.82 -3.48 1.11
C ILE A 68 -5.61 -2.16 1.23
N THR A 69 -5.40 -1.21 0.32
CA THR A 69 -6.12 0.07 0.30
C THR A 69 -7.62 -0.15 0.08
N GLY A 70 -8.00 -0.99 -0.89
CA GLY A 70 -9.39 -1.44 -1.10
C GLY A 70 -10.01 -2.05 0.13
N HIS A 71 -9.28 -3.00 0.74
CA HIS A 71 -9.74 -3.67 1.93
C HIS A 71 -9.99 -2.74 3.12
N LEU A 72 -9.09 -1.78 3.38
CA LEU A 72 -9.25 -0.81 4.47
C LEU A 72 -10.35 0.23 4.18
N TYR A 73 -10.54 0.59 2.90
CA TYR A 73 -11.59 1.51 2.49
C TYR A 73 -12.98 0.89 2.71
N GLU A 74 -13.14 -0.39 2.34
CA GLU A 74 -14.37 -1.15 2.53
C GLU A 74 -14.59 -1.56 4.01
N ASN A 75 -13.52 -1.88 4.74
CA ASN A 75 -13.58 -2.43 6.10
C ASN A 75 -12.83 -1.54 7.10
N ARG A 76 -13.52 -0.53 7.62
CA ARG A 76 -12.96 0.55 8.48
C ARG A 76 -12.34 0.10 9.81
N GLU A 77 -12.62 -1.13 10.24
CA GLU A 77 -12.13 -1.70 11.51
C GLU A 77 -11.14 -2.85 11.29
N SER A 78 -10.78 -3.15 10.04
CA SER A 78 -9.92 -4.29 9.74
C SER A 78 -8.47 -4.04 10.14
N GLN A 79 -7.83 -5.09 10.67
CA GLN A 79 -6.41 -5.11 11.03
C GLN A 79 -5.61 -6.07 10.15
N GLU A 80 -6.26 -6.76 9.22
CA GLU A 80 -5.69 -7.88 8.46
C GLU A 80 -5.22 -7.43 7.08
N ILE A 81 -4.10 -8.01 6.64
CA ILE A 81 -3.67 -7.92 5.24
C ILE A 81 -4.48 -8.96 4.45
N PRO A 82 -5.13 -8.59 3.33
CA PRO A 82 -5.82 -9.56 2.49
C PRO A 82 -4.89 -10.68 2.02
N ALA A 83 -5.35 -11.93 2.05
CA ALA A 83 -4.52 -13.10 1.68
C ALA A 83 -3.84 -12.97 0.31
N GLN A 84 -4.52 -12.34 -0.66
CA GLN A 84 -3.95 -12.10 -1.98
C GLN A 84 -2.79 -11.08 -1.95
N ALA A 85 -2.88 -10.06 -1.10
CA ALA A 85 -1.80 -9.10 -0.90
C ALA A 85 -0.61 -9.77 -0.22
N GLU A 86 -0.84 -10.63 0.79
CA GLU A 86 0.23 -11.41 1.41
C GLU A 86 0.95 -12.31 0.40
N TYR A 87 0.19 -13.03 -0.43
CA TYR A 87 0.75 -13.90 -1.48
C TYR A 87 1.67 -13.13 -2.43
N LEU A 88 1.26 -11.93 -2.86
CA LEU A 88 2.06 -11.06 -3.72
C LEU A 88 3.32 -10.52 -3.01
N LEU A 89 3.26 -10.28 -1.70
CA LEU A 89 4.37 -9.74 -0.92
C LEU A 89 5.35 -10.82 -0.46
N GLN A 90 4.93 -12.08 -0.36
CA GLN A 90 5.73 -13.19 0.16
C GLN A 90 7.13 -13.31 -0.48
N PRO A 91 7.31 -13.20 -1.81
CA PRO A 91 8.64 -13.31 -2.43
C PRO A 91 9.59 -12.16 -2.08
N TYR A 92 9.07 -11.04 -1.58
CA TYR A 92 9.85 -9.84 -1.24
C TYR A 92 10.20 -9.76 0.24
N LYS A 93 9.74 -10.73 1.05
CA LYS A 93 9.97 -10.77 2.49
C LYS A 93 11.41 -11.15 2.83
N LEU A 94 12.04 -10.35 3.69
CA LEU A 94 13.35 -10.65 4.24
C LEU A 94 13.24 -11.64 5.41
N TRP A 95 13.78 -12.84 5.22
CA TRP A 95 13.72 -13.91 6.21
C TRP A 95 14.78 -13.76 7.32
N ASN A 96 15.90 -13.11 7.02
CA ASN A 96 17.02 -12.95 7.94
C ASN A 96 17.31 -11.45 8.14
N LEU A 97 17.21 -10.99 9.39
CA LEU A 97 17.67 -9.68 9.87
C LEU A 97 18.66 -9.90 11.02
#